data_AF-A0A2E6XE32-F1
#
_entry.id   AF-A0A2E6XE32-F1
#
_cell.length_a   1.000
_cell.length_b   1.000
_cell.length_c   1.000
_cell.angle_alpha   90.00
_cell.angle_beta   90.00
_cell.angle_gamma   90.00
#
_symmetry.space_group_name_H-M   'P 1'
#
loop_
_entity.id
_entity.type
_entity.pdbx_description
1 polymer ?
#
loop_
_entity_poly.entity_id
_entity_poly.type
_entity_poly.pdbx_seq_one_letter_code
_entity_poly.pdbx_strand_id
1 'polypeptide(L)'
;MTVEARLRWLIEEHECSATELSAQLGKARNTLSQLMVKLRQNPRYASQTLTAFAELTGASLDWIIFGRGQPYPPNEVSHVDPEYPNRAVACAFAQRSGFLERAIREVASGRPEQDLNPMDWYQQIAKRHDEMVAIGIMGEQHEGELSDVGQ
;
A
#
# COMPACT_ATOMS: atom_id res chain seq x y z
N MET A 1 9.26 1.30 -11.76
CA MET A 1 9.23 2.78 -11.69
C MET A 1 9.97 3.25 -10.45
N THR A 2 10.65 4.39 -10.51
CA THR A 2 11.26 5.02 -9.33
C THR A 2 10.20 5.72 -8.47
N VAL A 3 10.51 6.03 -7.20
CA VAL A 3 9.63 6.85 -6.34
C VAL A 3 9.29 8.18 -7.04
N GLU A 4 10.30 8.79 -7.66
CA GLU A 4 10.15 10.03 -8.42
C GLU A 4 9.16 9.90 -9.59
N ALA A 5 9.25 8.82 -10.37
CA ALA A 5 8.34 8.58 -11.48
C ALA A 5 6.89 8.34 -11.00
N ARG A 6 6.72 7.66 -9.86
CA ARG A 6 5.40 7.45 -9.24
C ARG A 6 4.78 8.73 -8.71
N LEU A 7 5.58 9.60 -8.09
CA LEU A 7 5.11 10.92 -7.65
C LEU A 7 4.67 11.79 -8.83
N ARG A 8 5.44 11.80 -9.94
CA ARG A 8 5.03 12.51 -11.16
C ARG A 8 3.71 11.98 -11.72
N TRP A 9 3.59 10.66 -11.81
CA TRP A 9 2.36 10.04 -12.29
C TRP A 9 1.16 10.45 -11.45
N LEU A 10 1.28 10.46 -10.11
CA LEU A 10 0.20 10.94 -9.23
C LEU A 10 -0.12 12.43 -9.43
N ILE A 11 0.87 13.29 -9.66
CA ILE A 11 0.64 14.71 -9.95
C ILE A 11 -0.17 14.87 -11.24
N GLU A 12 0.20 14.14 -12.28
CA GLU A 12 -0.48 14.13 -13.59
C GLU A 12 -1.90 13.58 -13.48
N GLU A 13 -2.09 12.46 -12.79
CA GLU A 13 -3.38 11.79 -12.59
C GLU A 13 -4.39 12.66 -11.85
N HIS A 14 -3.93 13.46 -10.88
CA HIS A 14 -4.79 14.37 -10.13
C HIS A 14 -5.02 15.73 -10.82
N GLU A 15 -4.54 15.92 -12.06
CA GLU A 15 -4.61 17.18 -12.81
C GLU A 15 -4.09 18.40 -12.01
N CYS A 16 -3.14 18.16 -11.11
CA CYS A 16 -2.60 19.17 -10.20
C CYS A 16 -1.17 19.56 -10.60
N SER A 17 -0.75 20.80 -10.34
CA SER A 17 0.68 21.12 -10.37
C SER A 17 1.38 20.72 -9.06
N ALA A 18 2.68 20.42 -9.14
CA ALA A 18 3.51 20.17 -7.96
C ALA A 18 3.49 21.35 -6.96
N THR A 19 3.27 22.57 -7.46
CA THR A 19 3.17 23.81 -6.67
C THR A 19 1.86 23.89 -5.90
N GLU A 20 0.74 23.55 -6.53
CA GLU A 20 -0.59 23.50 -5.89
C GLU A 20 -0.64 22.39 -4.83
N LEU A 21 -0.13 21.20 -5.15
CA LEU A 21 0.02 20.11 -4.19
C LEU A 21 0.90 20.52 -3.01
N SER A 22 2.02 21.21 -3.25
CA SER A 22 2.87 21.72 -2.17
C SER A 22 2.17 22.76 -1.29
N ALA A 23 1.27 23.57 -1.86
CA ALA A 23 0.48 24.53 -1.10
C ALA A 23 -0.58 23.84 -0.22
N GLN A 24 -1.23 22.80 -0.76
CA GLN A 24 -2.21 21.98 -0.03
C GLN A 24 -1.59 21.18 1.11
N LEU A 25 -0.34 20.71 0.93
CA LEU A 25 0.42 20.00 1.97
C LEU A 25 0.88 20.88 3.14
N GLY A 26 0.66 22.21 3.09
CA GLY A 26 0.83 23.14 4.21
C GLY A 26 2.20 23.14 4.88
N LYS A 27 3.09 24.08 4.53
CA LYS A 27 4.39 24.34 5.22
C LYS A 27 5.19 23.09 5.65
N ALA A 28 5.07 21.95 4.96
CA ALA A 28 6.10 20.93 5.01
C ALA A 28 7.39 21.63 4.57
N ARG A 29 8.34 21.81 5.48
CA ARG A 29 9.54 22.66 5.32
C ARG A 29 10.43 22.29 4.12
N ASN A 30 10.09 21.24 3.38
CA ASN A 30 10.66 20.90 2.09
C ASN A 30 9.53 20.85 1.05
N THR A 31 9.60 21.66 -0.01
CA THR A 31 8.69 21.56 -1.16
C THR A 31 8.78 20.18 -1.81
N LEU A 32 7.72 19.74 -2.51
CA LEU A 32 7.72 18.46 -3.23
C LEU A 32 8.92 18.34 -4.17
N SER A 33 9.34 19.46 -4.78
CA SER A 33 10.55 19.56 -5.59
C SER A 33 11.84 19.23 -4.82
N GLN A 34 11.98 19.71 -3.58
CA GLN A 34 13.14 19.38 -2.73
C GLN A 34 13.12 17.91 -2.30
N LEU A 35 11.93 17.35 -2.08
CA LEU A 35 11.78 15.92 -1.80
C LEU A 35 12.21 15.07 -3.00
N MET A 36 11.81 15.43 -4.22
CA MET A 36 12.23 14.72 -5.43
C MET A 36 13.75 14.75 -5.62
N VAL A 37 14.42 15.87 -5.32
CA VAL A 37 15.89 15.95 -5.35
C VAL A 37 16.51 15.05 -4.28
N LYS A 38 15.98 15.05 -3.05
CA LYS A 38 16.47 14.19 -1.97
C LYS A 38 16.28 12.70 -2.26
N LEU A 39 15.17 12.31 -2.88
CA LEU A 39 14.88 10.92 -3.26
C LEU A 39 15.83 10.38 -4.33
N ARG A 40 16.32 11.24 -5.25
CA ARG A 40 17.39 10.85 -6.18
C ARG A 40 18.71 10.52 -5.47
N GLN A 41 18.98 11.18 -4.35
CA GLN A 41 20.21 11.04 -3.59
C GLN A 41 20.12 9.91 -2.55
N ASN A 42 18.95 9.70 -1.96
CA ASN A 42 18.71 8.63 -0.99
C ASN A 42 17.25 8.13 -1.06
N PRO A 43 16.99 7.00 -1.74
CA PRO A 43 15.64 6.49 -1.95
C PRO A 43 14.99 5.87 -0.70
N ARG A 44 15.69 5.74 0.44
CA ARG A 44 15.17 5.12 1.67
C ARG A 44 14.41 6.10 2.59
N TYR A 45 14.16 7.33 2.14
CA TYR A 45 13.56 8.35 3.01
C TYR A 45 12.04 8.29 2.99
N ALA A 46 11.44 7.67 4.00
CA ALA A 46 10.03 7.89 4.36
C ALA A 46 9.94 9.25 5.09
N SER A 47 9.72 10.32 4.34
CA SER A 47 9.51 11.65 4.94
C SER A 47 8.03 11.85 5.29
N GLN A 48 7.74 12.67 6.29
CA GLN A 48 6.38 13.14 6.59
C GLN A 48 5.67 13.72 5.35
N THR A 49 6.44 14.26 4.40
CA THR A 49 5.91 14.78 3.12
C THR A 49 5.37 13.66 2.22
N LEU A 50 5.97 12.47 2.20
CA LEU A 50 5.43 11.33 1.43
C LEU A 50 4.15 10.78 2.06
N THR A 51 4.08 10.74 3.40
CA THR A 51 2.87 10.35 4.13
C THR A 51 1.74 11.33 3.86
N ALA A 52 1.98 12.63 4.01
CA ALA A 52 0.97 13.65 3.71
C ALA A 52 0.57 13.66 2.23
N PHE A 53 1.50 13.35 1.31
CA PHE A 53 1.19 13.21 -0.11
C PHE A 53 0.30 11.98 -0.41
N ALA A 54 0.60 10.84 0.23
CA ALA A 54 -0.23 9.64 0.14
C ALA A 54 -1.65 9.90 0.65
N GLU A 55 -1.79 10.58 1.80
CA GLU A 55 -3.09 10.96 2.37
C GLU A 55 -3.88 11.91 1.45
N LEU A 56 -3.21 12.92 0.88
CA LEU A 56 -3.84 13.91 0.02
C LEU A 56 -4.31 13.33 -1.32
N THR A 57 -3.54 12.39 -1.88
CA THR A 57 -3.85 11.73 -3.15
C THR A 57 -4.74 10.49 -2.96
N GLY A 58 -4.86 9.97 -1.74
CA GLY A 58 -5.47 8.66 -1.48
C GLY A 58 -4.65 7.49 -2.03
N ALA A 59 -3.38 7.73 -2.37
CA ALA A 59 -2.50 6.72 -2.93
C ALA A 59 -1.81 5.89 -1.84
N SER A 60 -1.51 4.63 -2.14
CA SER A 60 -0.77 3.75 -1.23
C SER A 60 0.65 4.26 -1.00
N LEU A 61 1.02 4.43 0.27
CA LEU A 61 2.39 4.79 0.65
C LEU A 61 3.40 3.69 0.26
N ASP A 62 3.01 2.42 0.36
CA ASP A 62 3.85 1.29 -0.05
C ASP A 62 4.06 1.26 -1.56
N TRP A 63 3.01 1.61 -2.32
CA TRP A 63 3.16 1.78 -3.75
C TRP A 63 4.08 2.97 -4.08
N ILE A 64 3.93 4.12 -3.41
CA ILE A 64 4.78 5.29 -3.62
C ILE A 64 6.25 4.97 -3.30
N ILE A 65 6.55 4.34 -2.16
CA ILE A 65 7.93 4.10 -1.70
C ILE A 65 8.55 2.90 -2.40
N PHE A 66 7.86 1.77 -2.48
CA PHE A 66 8.42 0.50 -2.95
C PHE A 66 7.93 0.10 -4.34
N GLY A 67 6.81 0.64 -4.82
CA GLY A 67 6.20 0.24 -6.10
C GLY A 67 5.45 -1.07 -6.02
N ARG A 68 5.11 -1.50 -4.82
CA ARG A 68 4.41 -2.75 -4.55
C ARG A 68 2.93 -2.45 -4.40
N GLY A 69 2.07 -3.33 -4.91
CA GLY A 69 0.62 -3.15 -4.84
C GLY A 69 0.06 -2.20 -5.90
N GLN A 70 -1.11 -1.63 -5.61
CA GLN A 70 -1.87 -0.74 -6.50
C GLN A 70 -1.67 0.73 -6.08
N PRO A 71 -1.64 1.71 -7.01
CA PRO A 71 -1.48 3.12 -6.69
C PRO A 71 -2.63 3.64 -5.83
N TYR A 72 -3.86 3.38 -6.28
CA TYR A 72 -5.08 3.61 -5.54
C TYR A 72 -5.60 2.24 -5.14
N PRO A 73 -5.19 1.74 -3.98
CA PRO A 73 -5.93 0.63 -3.44
C PRO A 73 -7.40 1.07 -3.32
N PRO A 74 -8.39 0.29 -3.81
CA PRO A 74 -9.78 0.50 -3.47
C PRO A 74 -9.94 0.90 -2.01
N ASN A 75 -10.22 2.19 -1.81
CA ASN A 75 -10.84 2.66 -0.60
C ASN A 75 -12.08 1.78 -0.41
N GLU A 76 -12.28 1.33 0.83
CA GLU A 76 -13.32 0.39 1.26
C GLU A 76 -12.91 -1.08 1.20
N VAL A 77 -12.00 -1.46 2.12
CA VAL A 77 -12.50 -2.41 3.10
C VAL A 77 -13.40 -1.60 4.01
N SER A 78 -14.70 -1.53 3.66
CA SER A 78 -15.65 -0.73 4.41
C SER A 78 -15.50 -1.06 5.89
N HIS A 79 -15.15 -0.06 6.70
CA HIS A 79 -15.18 -0.18 8.18
C HIS A 79 -16.60 -0.44 8.70
N VAL A 80 -17.57 -0.50 7.78
CA VAL A 80 -18.96 -0.77 7.98
C VAL A 80 -19.34 -1.95 7.09
N ASP A 81 -19.34 -3.14 7.68
CA ASP A 81 -19.90 -4.33 7.08
C ASP A 81 -21.16 -4.69 7.89
N PRO A 82 -22.35 -4.22 7.46
CA PRO A 82 -23.58 -4.42 8.23
C PRO A 82 -23.97 -5.89 8.37
N GLU A 83 -23.54 -6.72 7.41
CA GLU A 83 -23.81 -8.16 7.38
C GLU A 83 -22.81 -8.90 8.28
N TYR A 84 -21.57 -8.41 8.36
CA TYR A 84 -20.49 -9.01 9.16
C TYR A 84 -19.72 -7.96 9.99
N PRO A 85 -20.33 -7.37 11.04
CA PRO A 85 -19.72 -6.28 11.81
C PRO A 85 -18.39 -6.66 12.48
N ASN A 86 -18.23 -7.89 12.95
CA ASN A 86 -16.97 -8.34 13.55
C ASN A 86 -15.86 -8.47 12.50
N ARG A 87 -16.22 -8.83 11.26
CA ARG A 87 -15.29 -8.82 10.12
C ARG A 87 -14.78 -7.42 9.84
N ALA A 88 -15.66 -6.42 9.82
CA ALA A 88 -15.25 -5.03 9.62
C ALA A 88 -14.25 -4.57 10.70
N VAL A 89 -14.50 -4.92 11.97
CA VAL A 89 -13.57 -4.62 13.08
C VAL A 89 -12.20 -5.26 12.85
N ALA A 90 -12.18 -6.54 12.49
CA ALA A 90 -10.95 -7.28 12.23
C ALA A 90 -10.16 -6.74 11.04
N CYS A 91 -10.84 -6.45 9.93
CA CYS A 91 -10.26 -5.84 8.74
C CYS A 91 -9.64 -4.47 9.04
N ALA A 92 -10.36 -3.62 9.77
CA ALA A 92 -9.85 -2.32 10.18
C ALA A 92 -8.62 -2.44 11.07
N PHE A 93 -8.61 -3.43 11.98
CA PHE A 93 -7.45 -3.69 12.84
C PHE A 93 -6.26 -4.26 12.06
N ALA A 94 -6.47 -5.17 11.12
CA ALA A 94 -5.43 -5.72 10.24
C ALA A 94 -4.79 -4.64 9.35
N GLN A 95 -5.60 -3.73 8.81
CA GLN A 95 -5.10 -2.60 8.03
C GLN A 95 -4.18 -1.71 8.88
N ARG A 96 -4.59 -1.36 10.12
CA ARG A 96 -3.74 -0.60 11.06
C ARG A 96 -2.49 -1.36 11.49
N SER A 97 -2.53 -2.69 11.45
CA SER A 97 -1.41 -3.57 11.79
C SER A 97 -0.41 -3.76 10.62
N GLY A 98 -0.68 -3.16 9.45
CA GLY A 98 0.21 -3.22 8.30
C GLY A 98 0.12 -4.50 7.46
N PHE A 99 -1.00 -5.22 7.53
CA PHE A 99 -1.17 -6.43 6.74
C PHE A 99 -1.46 -6.09 5.28
N LEU A 100 -0.95 -6.93 4.37
CA LEU A 100 -1.23 -6.88 2.94
C LEU A 100 -2.73 -6.72 2.67
N GLU A 101 -3.06 -5.65 1.98
CA GLU A 101 -4.44 -5.32 1.67
C GLU A 101 -5.15 -6.38 0.82
N ARG A 102 -4.42 -7.05 -0.08
CA ARG A 102 -4.97 -8.16 -0.86
C ARG A 102 -5.47 -9.29 0.04
N ALA A 103 -4.77 -9.60 1.12
CA ALA A 103 -5.19 -10.61 2.08
C ALA A 103 -6.46 -10.18 2.82
N ILE A 104 -6.53 -8.91 3.24
CA ILE A 104 -7.71 -8.33 3.88
C ILE A 104 -8.92 -8.43 2.94
N ARG A 105 -8.77 -8.07 1.65
CA ARG A 105 -9.86 -8.13 0.68
C ARG A 105 -10.33 -9.54 0.35
N GLU A 106 -9.42 -10.49 0.20
CA GLU A 106 -9.82 -11.88 -0.09
C GLU A 106 -10.68 -12.43 1.05
N VAL A 107 -10.32 -12.14 2.32
CA VAL A 107 -11.14 -12.51 3.47
C VAL A 107 -12.45 -11.72 3.52
N ALA A 108 -12.41 -10.40 3.27
CA ALA A 108 -13.60 -9.54 3.26
C ALA A 108 -14.60 -9.89 2.16
N SER A 109 -14.15 -10.48 1.04
CA SER A 109 -15.00 -10.89 -0.07
C SER A 109 -15.79 -12.18 0.19
N GLY A 110 -15.41 -12.95 1.21
CA GLY A 110 -16.12 -14.16 1.60
C GLY A 110 -17.57 -13.86 1.99
N ARG A 111 -18.46 -14.84 1.88
CA ARG A 111 -19.83 -14.73 2.41
C ARG A 111 -20.12 -15.94 3.29
N PRO A 112 -19.57 -16.00 4.50
CA PRO A 112 -19.85 -17.11 5.40
C PRO A 112 -21.30 -17.04 5.90
N GLU A 113 -21.82 -18.17 6.35
CA GLU A 113 -23.17 -18.23 6.93
C GLU A 113 -23.28 -17.46 8.25
N GLN A 114 -22.15 -17.22 8.94
CA GLN A 114 -22.10 -16.59 10.24
C GLN A 114 -20.96 -15.58 10.31
N ASP A 115 -21.21 -14.46 11.00
CA ASP A 115 -20.16 -13.53 11.36
C ASP A 115 -19.35 -14.10 12.54
N LEU A 116 -18.09 -14.43 12.28
CA LEU A 116 -17.17 -14.95 13.28
C LEU A 116 -16.82 -13.88 14.31
N ASN A 117 -16.17 -14.26 15.41
CA ASN A 117 -15.65 -13.26 16.32
C ASN A 117 -14.48 -12.48 15.66
N PRO A 118 -14.17 -11.25 16.11
CA PRO A 118 -13.15 -10.42 15.47
C PRO A 118 -11.74 -11.06 15.45
N MET A 119 -11.40 -11.88 16.44
CA MET A 119 -10.09 -12.53 16.53
C MET A 119 -9.95 -13.63 15.48
N ASP A 120 -10.99 -14.43 15.26
CA ASP A 120 -10.99 -15.48 14.23
C ASP A 120 -10.86 -14.88 12.83
N TRP A 121 -11.56 -13.78 12.57
CA TRP A 121 -11.41 -13.02 11.34
C TRP A 121 -9.98 -12.50 11.16
N TYR A 122 -9.40 -11.93 12.21
CA TYR A 122 -8.04 -11.43 12.19
C TYR A 122 -7.02 -12.54 11.91
N GLN A 123 -7.21 -13.74 12.49
CA GLN A 123 -6.36 -14.90 12.23
C GLN A 123 -6.46 -15.38 10.78
N GLN A 124 -7.64 -15.37 10.17
CA GLN A 124 -7.79 -15.71 8.75
C GLN A 124 -7.05 -14.70 7.86
N ILE A 125 -7.15 -13.42 8.20
CA ILE A 125 -6.43 -12.34 7.50
C ILE A 125 -4.90 -12.52 7.66
N ALA A 126 -4.42 -12.89 8.85
CA ALA A 126 -3.02 -13.17 9.13
C ALA A 126 -2.49 -14.37 8.33
N LYS A 127 -3.24 -15.47 8.33
CA LYS A 127 -2.90 -16.65 7.55
C LYS A 127 -2.79 -16.30 6.07
N ARG A 128 -3.76 -15.53 5.54
CA ARG A 128 -3.77 -15.18 4.12
C ARG A 128 -2.65 -14.21 3.76
N HIS A 129 -2.32 -13.29 4.65
CA HIS A 129 -1.16 -12.43 4.55
C HIS A 129 0.13 -13.26 4.40
N ASP A 130 0.36 -14.20 5.31
CA ASP A 130 1.57 -15.01 5.34
C ASP A 130 1.70 -15.90 4.09
N GLU A 131 0.59 -16.49 3.64
CA GLU A 131 0.55 -17.25 2.37
C GLU A 131 0.96 -16.38 1.17
N MET A 132 0.47 -15.15 1.09
CA MET A 132 0.80 -14.23 -0.01
C MET A 132 2.25 -13.75 0.07
N VAL A 133 2.76 -13.46 1.26
CA VAL A 133 4.17 -13.12 1.48
C VAL A 133 5.06 -14.29 1.06
N ALA A 134 4.73 -15.52 1.45
CA ALA A 134 5.49 -16.71 1.07
C ALA A 134 5.52 -16.93 -0.45
N ILE A 135 4.39 -16.74 -1.15
CA ILE A 135 4.35 -16.81 -2.62
C ILE A 135 5.19 -15.69 -3.25
N GLY A 136 5.13 -14.47 -2.73
CA GLY A 136 5.93 -13.34 -3.20
C GLY A 136 7.44 -13.57 -3.02
N ILE A 137 7.85 -14.18 -1.92
CA ILE A 137 9.26 -14.54 -1.65
C ILE A 137 9.71 -15.69 -2.57
N MET A 138 8.86 -16.68 -2.84
CA MET A 138 9.21 -17.79 -3.74
C MET A 138 9.26 -17.38 -5.22
N GLY A 139 8.51 -16.36 -5.64
CA GLY A 139 8.59 -15.79 -6.99
C GLY A 139 9.91 -15.05 -7.25
N GLU A 140 10.53 -14.47 -6.23
CA GLU A 140 11.85 -13.82 -6.33
C GLU A 140 13.02 -14.82 -6.29
N GLN A 141 12.79 -16.08 -5.86
CA GLN A 141 13.84 -17.11 -5.79
C GLN A 141 13.96 -17.98 -7.04
N HIS A 142 12.99 -17.95 -7.97
CA HIS A 142 13.00 -18.79 -9.18
C HIS A 142 13.62 -18.14 -10.43
N GLU A 143 13.94 -16.84 -10.40
CA GLU A 143 14.64 -16.16 -11.51
C GLU A 143 16.18 -16.14 -11.35
N GLY A 144 16.72 -16.91 -10.39
CA GLY A 144 18.16 -16.97 -10.10
C GLY A 144 18.92 -18.19 -10.64
N GLU A 145 18.25 -19.22 -11.20
CA GLU A 145 18.90 -20.50 -11.56
C GLU A 145 18.79 -20.90 -13.05
N LEU A 146 18.69 -19.94 -13.98
CA LEU A 146 18.70 -20.24 -15.43
C LEU A 146 19.77 -19.48 -16.22
N SER A 147 20.91 -19.17 -15.59
CA SER A 147 22.09 -18.68 -16.31
C SER A 147 23.39 -19.28 -15.78
N ASP A 148 23.49 -20.61 -15.78
CA ASP A 148 24.79 -21.27 -15.92
C ASP A 148 24.63 -22.65 -16.60
N VAL A 149 24.49 -22.62 -17.93
CA VAL A 149 25.04 -23.70 -18.77
C VAL A 149 25.76 -23.00 -19.90
N GLY A 150 26.95 -22.53 -19.57
CA GLY A 150 27.94 -22.13 -20.56
C GLY A 150 28.56 -23.34 -21.25
N GLN A 151 28.87 -23.09 -22.53
CA GLN A 151 29.88 -23.71 -23.40
C GLN A 151 29.50 -24.98 -24.17
#